data_AF-A0AAE3DFG3-F1
#
_entry.id   AF-A0AAE3DFG3-F1
#
_cell.length_a   1.000
_cell.length_b   1.000
_cell.length_c   1.000
_cell.angle_alpha   90.00
_cell.angle_beta   90.00
_cell.angle_gamma   90.00
#
_symmetry.space_group_name_H-M   'P 1'
#
loop_
_entity.id
_entity.type
_entity.pdbx_description
1 polymer ?
#
loop_
_entity_poly.entity_id
_entity_poly.type
_entity_poly.pdbx_seq_one_letter_code
_entity_poly.pdbx_strand_id
1 'polypeptide(L)'
;MEPIIRIEHLTHTYSAGTPFQRSAVEDVSLDIMPGEFLGIIGHTGSGKSTLIQHLNGLLRPTQGRILLDGKDIWAEPKKIRQVRFQVGLVFQYPEYQLFEETVYKDIAYGPGNMGLDRDEIDRRVRESAALVGLTEDQLEKSPFELSGGQKRRVAIAGVIAMEPKVLILDEPTAGLDPRGREAILAQIRAYHRKRGTTVILVSHSMEEIACNVDRILVLRGSHVYMDGTPRQVFRRASDLEEVGLDVPQATKIALALRRMGLNIDTAVYTVDELEQALLSVRGEAGVC
;
A
#
# COMPACT_ATOMS: atom_id res chain seq x y z
N MET A 1 -6.61 21.13 5.65
CA MET A 1 -5.31 20.42 5.57
C MET A 1 -5.03 20.19 4.10
N GLU A 2 -3.82 20.44 3.61
CA GLU A 2 -3.47 20.21 2.19
C GLU A 2 -3.04 18.75 1.98
N PRO A 3 -3.28 18.16 0.79
CA PRO A 3 -2.85 16.81 0.50
C PRO A 3 -1.32 16.71 0.40
N ILE A 4 -0.76 15.59 0.87
CA ILE A 4 0.66 15.30 0.68
C ILE A 4 0.95 14.93 -0.78
N ILE A 5 0.05 14.18 -1.41
CA ILE A 5 0.08 13.86 -2.83
C ILE A 5 -1.23 14.30 -3.45
N ARG A 6 -1.14 15.10 -4.52
CA ARG A 6 -2.29 15.45 -5.37
C ARG A 6 -2.02 15.02 -6.79
N ILE A 7 -2.95 14.25 -7.36
CA ILE A 7 -2.94 13.81 -8.75
C ILE A 7 -3.98 14.65 -9.49
N GLU A 8 -3.59 15.30 -10.58
CA GLU A 8 -4.47 16.13 -11.39
C GLU A 8 -4.50 15.59 -12.82
N HIS A 9 -5.65 15.02 -13.22
CA HIS A 9 -5.93 14.53 -14.58
C HIS A 9 -4.85 13.59 -15.14
N LEU A 10 -4.32 12.70 -14.30
CA LEU A 10 -3.24 11.78 -14.69
C LEU A 10 -3.73 10.82 -15.76
N THR A 11 -3.04 10.86 -16.90
CA THR A 11 -3.16 9.84 -17.94
C THR A 11 -1.80 9.28 -18.26
N HIS A 12 -1.71 7.96 -18.41
CA HIS A 12 -0.51 7.27 -18.87
C HIS A 12 -0.84 6.26 -19.95
N THR A 13 -0.25 6.49 -21.13
CA THR A 13 -0.37 5.64 -22.30
C THR A 13 0.98 5.04 -22.63
N TYR A 14 1.09 3.72 -22.48
CA TYR A 14 2.25 2.98 -22.97
C TYR A 14 2.25 2.97 -24.49
N SER A 15 3.45 3.04 -25.08
CA SER A 15 3.65 3.00 -26.54
C SER A 15 2.82 4.04 -27.30
N ALA A 16 2.65 5.22 -26.71
CA ALA A 16 1.87 6.33 -27.27
C ALA A 16 2.31 6.64 -28.71
N GLY A 17 1.34 6.80 -29.62
CA GLY A 17 1.61 7.06 -31.04
C GLY A 17 1.96 5.81 -31.87
N THR A 18 1.84 4.61 -31.31
CA THR A 18 2.03 3.35 -32.05
C THR A 18 0.73 2.54 -32.11
N PRO A 19 0.60 1.55 -33.02
CA PRO A 19 -0.56 0.65 -33.04
C PRO A 19 -0.76 -0.16 -31.74
N PHE A 20 0.28 -0.28 -30.91
CA PHE A 20 0.24 -0.98 -29.64
C PHE A 20 -0.03 -0.06 -28.44
N GLN A 21 -0.45 1.19 -28.70
CA GLN A 21 -0.73 2.12 -27.62
C GLN A 21 -1.82 1.58 -26.68
N ARG A 22 -1.57 1.66 -25.38
CA ARG A 22 -2.53 1.23 -24.36
C ARG A 22 -2.45 2.14 -23.16
N SER A 23 -3.58 2.76 -22.83
CA SER A 23 -3.72 3.54 -21.61
C SER A 23 -3.91 2.63 -20.41
N ALA A 24 -3.04 2.79 -19.41
CA ALA A 24 -3.09 2.06 -18.16
C ALA A 24 -3.70 2.88 -17.01
N VAL A 25 -3.70 4.20 -17.16
CA VAL A 25 -4.38 5.15 -16.26
C VAL A 25 -4.98 6.24 -17.15
N GLU A 26 -6.24 6.59 -16.96
CA GLU A 26 -6.99 7.56 -17.78
C GLU A 26 -7.71 8.57 -16.88
N ASP A 27 -7.37 9.85 -17.06
CA ASP A 27 -7.97 11.02 -16.37
C ASP A 27 -8.19 10.85 -14.85
N VAL A 28 -7.19 10.27 -14.15
CA VAL A 28 -7.29 10.04 -12.71
C VAL A 28 -6.93 11.31 -11.94
N SER A 29 -7.85 11.75 -11.08
CA SER A 29 -7.60 12.80 -10.08
C SER A 29 -7.84 12.26 -8.68
N LEU A 30 -6.90 12.51 -7.77
CA LEU A 30 -6.90 11.94 -6.43
C LEU A 30 -6.09 12.80 -5.47
N ASP A 31 -6.66 13.07 -4.30
CA ASP A 31 -5.95 13.67 -3.17
C ASP A 31 -5.67 12.60 -2.10
N ILE A 32 -4.42 12.52 -1.65
CA ILE A 32 -3.96 11.66 -0.55
C ILE A 32 -3.50 12.58 0.58
N MET A 33 -4.03 12.36 1.77
CA MET A 33 -3.81 13.23 2.92
C MET A 33 -2.55 12.82 3.72
N PRO A 34 -1.89 13.78 4.39
CA PRO A 34 -0.79 13.47 5.30
C PRO A 34 -1.25 12.54 6.43
N GLY A 35 -0.48 11.49 6.70
CA GLY A 35 -0.79 10.51 7.75
C GLY A 35 -1.96 9.57 7.44
N GLU A 36 -2.43 9.52 6.19
CA GLU A 36 -3.46 8.58 5.74
C GLU A 36 -2.87 7.19 5.46
N PHE A 37 -3.61 6.14 5.81
CA PHE A 37 -3.37 4.78 5.32
C PHE A 37 -4.35 4.47 4.19
N LEU A 38 -3.88 4.56 2.94
CA LEU A 38 -4.65 4.31 1.73
C LEU A 38 -4.45 2.88 1.21
N GLY A 39 -5.54 2.15 1.00
CA GLY A 39 -5.55 0.90 0.25
C GLY A 39 -5.86 1.13 -1.23
N ILE A 40 -5.13 0.51 -2.16
CA ILE A 40 -5.46 0.51 -3.58
C ILE A 40 -5.77 -0.92 -4.01
N ILE A 41 -7.01 -1.14 -4.47
CA ILE A 41 -7.48 -2.44 -4.95
C ILE A 41 -7.95 -2.34 -6.40
N GLY A 42 -8.10 -3.49 -7.06
CA GLY A 42 -8.44 -3.56 -8.47
C GLY A 42 -7.96 -4.87 -9.10
N HIS A 43 -8.56 -5.27 -10.21
CA HIS A 43 -8.14 -6.48 -10.93
C HIS A 43 -6.69 -6.35 -11.46
N THR A 44 -6.08 -7.46 -11.85
CA THR A 44 -4.78 -7.42 -12.54
C THR A 44 -4.91 -6.65 -13.84
N GLY A 45 -4.01 -5.69 -14.07
CA GLY A 45 -4.06 -4.81 -15.25
C GLY A 45 -5.06 -3.64 -15.14
N SER A 46 -5.59 -3.33 -13.95
CA SER A 46 -6.47 -2.16 -13.75
C SER A 46 -5.73 -0.82 -13.66
N GLY A 47 -4.40 -0.82 -13.66
CA GLY A 47 -3.56 0.38 -13.58
C GLY A 47 -2.86 0.62 -12.25
N LYS A 48 -3.06 -0.23 -11.22
CA LYS A 48 -2.47 -0.05 -9.86
C LYS A 48 -0.96 0.20 -9.88
N SER A 49 -0.20 -0.72 -10.48
CA SER A 49 1.26 -0.62 -10.54
C SER A 49 1.72 0.61 -11.35
N THR A 50 1.02 0.96 -12.42
CA THR A 50 1.31 2.19 -13.19
C THR A 50 1.05 3.43 -12.35
N LEU A 51 -0.06 3.48 -11.61
CA LEU A 51 -0.41 4.59 -10.73
C LEU A 51 0.65 4.81 -9.65
N ILE A 52 1.07 3.75 -8.94
CA ILE A 52 2.08 3.90 -7.87
C ILE A 52 3.47 4.27 -8.38
N GLN A 53 3.86 3.79 -9.57
CA GLN A 53 5.14 4.16 -10.20
C GLN A 53 5.19 5.64 -10.57
N HIS A 54 4.04 6.25 -10.86
CA HIS A 54 3.92 7.68 -11.07
C HIS A 54 4.16 8.49 -9.80
N LEU A 55 3.69 8.02 -8.64
CA LEU A 55 3.81 8.75 -7.36
C LEU A 55 5.27 8.94 -6.92
N ASN A 56 6.12 7.95 -7.20
CA ASN A 56 7.55 7.98 -6.93
C ASN A 56 8.36 8.71 -8.01
N GLY A 57 7.81 8.88 -9.21
CA GLY A 57 8.50 9.47 -10.35
C GLY A 57 9.33 8.47 -11.16
N LEU A 58 8.99 7.17 -11.14
CA LEU A 58 9.53 6.19 -12.10
C LEU A 58 8.94 6.38 -13.49
N LEU A 59 7.64 6.73 -13.55
CA LEU A 59 6.96 7.05 -14.79
C LEU A 59 6.61 8.54 -14.82
N ARG A 60 6.81 9.17 -15.98
CA ARG A 60 6.32 10.51 -16.25
C ARG A 60 4.90 10.43 -16.84
N PRO A 61 3.94 11.23 -16.35
CA PRO A 61 2.60 11.30 -16.92
C PRO A 61 2.64 11.59 -18.42
N THR A 62 1.74 10.97 -19.19
CA THR A 62 1.49 11.36 -20.59
C THR A 62 0.68 12.66 -20.62
N GLN A 63 -0.29 12.79 -19.72
CA GLN A 63 -1.05 14.02 -19.47
C GLN A 63 -1.30 14.19 -17.97
N GLY A 64 -1.66 15.40 -17.56
CA GLY A 64 -1.84 15.75 -16.16
C GLY A 64 -0.52 15.93 -15.41
N ARG A 65 -0.60 16.03 -14.08
CA ARG A 65 0.57 16.22 -13.21
C ARG A 65 0.34 15.63 -11.82
N ILE A 66 1.43 15.52 -11.08
CA ILE A 66 1.45 14.97 -9.72
C ILE A 66 2.20 15.95 -8.85
N LEU A 67 1.55 16.40 -7.78
CA LEU A 67 2.11 17.31 -6.81
C LEU A 67 2.49 16.53 -5.54
N LEU A 68 3.68 16.78 -5.02
CA LEU A 68 4.15 16.36 -3.70
C LEU A 68 4.33 17.62 -2.84
N ASP A 69 3.63 17.72 -1.72
CA ASP A 69 3.57 18.93 -0.88
C ASP A 69 3.27 20.20 -1.71
N GLY A 70 2.28 20.10 -2.60
CA GLY A 70 1.85 21.20 -3.48
C GLY A 70 2.79 21.53 -4.65
N LYS A 71 3.90 20.81 -4.81
CA LYS A 71 4.88 21.05 -5.89
C LYS A 71 4.87 19.93 -6.92
N ASP A 72 4.80 20.27 -8.20
CA ASP A 72 4.89 19.29 -9.29
C ASP A 72 6.23 18.53 -9.23
N ILE A 73 6.16 17.21 -9.09
CA ILE A 73 7.34 16.34 -8.97
C ILE A 73 8.23 16.36 -10.24
N TRP A 74 7.65 16.75 -11.38
CA TRP A 74 8.33 16.86 -12.67
C TRP A 74 8.66 18.31 -13.05
N ALA A 75 8.47 19.30 -12.17
CA ALA A 75 8.89 20.69 -12.41
C ALA A 75 10.41 20.80 -12.63
N GLU A 76 11.19 19.98 -11.92
CA GLU A 76 12.65 19.89 -12.08
C GLU A 76 13.07 18.44 -12.37
N PRO A 77 12.94 17.95 -13.62
CA PRO A 77 13.16 16.52 -13.94
C PRO A 77 14.54 15.99 -13.55
N LYS A 78 15.56 16.85 -13.54
CA LYS A 78 16.93 16.50 -13.11
C LYS A 78 17.03 16.19 -11.61
N LYS A 79 16.08 16.67 -10.80
CA LYS A 79 16.01 16.48 -9.35
C LYS A 79 15.02 15.40 -8.91
N ILE A 80 14.44 14.64 -9.84
CA ILE A 80 13.46 13.58 -9.54
C ILE A 80 13.98 12.56 -8.50
N ARG A 81 15.30 12.39 -8.38
CA ARG A 81 15.92 11.58 -7.33
C ARG A 81 15.51 12.01 -5.90
N GLN A 82 15.33 13.31 -5.66
CA GLN A 82 14.90 13.84 -4.37
C GLN A 82 13.44 13.47 -4.05
N VAL A 83 12.61 13.30 -5.07
CA VAL A 83 11.22 12.80 -4.92
C VAL A 83 11.25 11.34 -4.47
N ARG A 84 12.14 10.52 -5.02
CA ARG A 84 12.29 9.10 -4.64
C ARG A 84 12.73 8.87 -3.20
N PHE A 85 13.44 9.82 -2.59
CA PHE A 85 13.75 9.78 -1.16
C PHE A 85 12.55 10.13 -0.29
N GLN A 86 11.62 10.96 -0.79
CA GLN A 86 10.41 11.35 -0.06
C GLN A 86 9.24 10.39 -0.27
N VAL A 87 9.20 9.69 -1.41
CA VAL A 87 8.19 8.70 -1.77
C VAL A 87 8.88 7.35 -1.98
N GLY A 88 8.99 6.59 -0.89
CA GLY A 88 9.58 5.27 -0.90
C GLY A 88 8.62 4.25 -1.53
N LEU A 89 9.12 3.43 -2.45
CA LEU A 89 8.33 2.39 -3.11
C LEU A 89 8.99 1.03 -2.89
N VAL A 90 8.26 0.13 -2.25
CA VAL A 90 8.59 -1.29 -2.12
C VAL A 90 7.82 -2.05 -3.17
N PHE A 91 8.52 -2.69 -4.10
CA PHE A 91 7.90 -3.53 -5.13
C PHE A 91 7.48 -4.89 -4.58
N GLN A 92 6.65 -5.60 -5.35
CA GLN A 92 6.36 -7.00 -5.10
C GLN A 92 7.65 -7.84 -5.20
N TYR A 93 7.80 -8.82 -4.30
CA TYR A 93 9.01 -9.64 -4.13
C TYR A 93 10.30 -8.80 -3.98
N PRO A 94 10.34 -7.86 -3.03
CA PRO A 94 11.46 -6.92 -2.90
C PRO A 94 12.76 -7.62 -2.47
N GLU A 95 12.69 -8.86 -1.96
CA GLU A 95 13.84 -9.71 -1.66
C GLU A 95 14.78 -9.96 -2.85
N TYR A 96 14.29 -9.86 -4.09
CA TYR A 96 15.13 -10.03 -5.28
C TYR A 96 15.98 -8.80 -5.62
N GLN A 97 15.80 -7.70 -4.89
CA GLN A 97 16.54 -6.46 -5.11
C GLN A 97 17.81 -6.36 -4.24
N LEU A 98 18.00 -7.24 -3.26
CA LEU A 98 19.15 -7.24 -2.36
C LEU A 98 20.43 -7.59 -3.13
N PHE A 99 21.51 -6.84 -2.89
CA PHE A 99 22.74 -6.96 -3.68
C PHE A 99 24.02 -6.69 -2.90
N GLU A 100 23.95 -6.06 -1.74
CA GLU A 100 25.13 -5.73 -0.94
C GLU A 100 25.68 -6.94 -0.18
N GLU A 101 26.95 -6.83 0.24
CA GLU A 101 27.65 -7.91 0.94
C GLU A 101 27.04 -8.24 2.30
N THR A 102 26.48 -7.24 2.99
CA THR A 102 25.89 -7.38 4.32
C THR A 102 24.53 -6.70 4.37
N VAL A 103 23.66 -7.18 5.25
CA VAL A 103 22.35 -6.57 5.51
C VAL A 103 22.46 -5.10 5.90
N TYR A 104 23.46 -4.76 6.74
CA TYR A 104 23.74 -3.37 7.10
C TYR A 104 23.99 -2.52 5.86
N LYS A 105 24.91 -2.95 4.98
CA LYS A 105 25.26 -2.22 3.76
C LYS A 105 24.07 -2.06 2.82
N ASP A 106 23.24 -3.10 2.68
CA ASP A 106 22.05 -3.07 1.83
C ASP A 106 21.04 -2.01 2.32
N ILE A 107 20.74 -2.01 3.63
CA ILE A 107 19.87 -1.01 4.26
C ILE A 107 20.48 0.40 4.18
N ALA A 108 21.80 0.52 4.36
CA ALA A 108 22.54 1.78 4.32
C ALA A 108 22.60 2.39 2.90
N TYR A 109 22.34 1.61 1.85
CA TYR A 109 22.51 2.05 0.47
C TYR A 109 21.62 3.26 0.11
N GLY A 110 20.35 3.25 0.55
CA GLY A 110 19.43 4.39 0.35
C GLY A 110 19.91 5.67 1.06
N PRO A 111 20.11 5.64 2.38
CA PRO A 111 20.69 6.75 3.15
C PRO A 111 22.05 7.26 2.64
N GLY A 112 22.96 6.36 2.26
CA GLY A 112 24.25 6.75 1.68
C GLY A 112 24.10 7.52 0.38
N ASN A 113 23.12 7.14 -0.45
CA ASN A 113 22.76 7.83 -1.68
C ASN A 113 22.10 9.21 -1.46
N MET A 114 21.62 9.50 -0.25
CA MET A 114 21.13 10.82 0.15
C MET A 114 22.28 11.76 0.56
N GLY A 115 23.51 11.24 0.72
CA GLY A 115 24.67 12.01 1.14
C GLY A 115 24.70 12.35 2.63
N LEU A 116 24.05 11.52 3.45
CA LEU A 116 24.01 11.68 4.92
C LEU A 116 25.37 11.31 5.54
N ASP A 117 25.63 11.82 6.75
CA ASP A 117 26.81 11.44 7.51
C ASP A 117 26.70 10.00 8.06
N ARG A 118 27.83 9.46 8.53
CA ARG A 118 27.91 8.07 8.97
C ARG A 118 27.05 7.78 10.20
N ASP A 119 26.95 8.72 11.12
CA ASP A 119 26.23 8.52 12.38
C ASP A 119 24.72 8.52 12.12
N GLU A 120 24.25 9.39 11.22
CA GLU A 120 22.87 9.43 10.77
C GLU A 120 22.49 8.18 9.92
N ILE A 121 23.41 7.69 9.09
CA ILE A 121 23.21 6.42 8.37
C ILE A 121 23.08 5.27 9.36
N ASP A 122 23.98 5.14 10.33
CA ASP A 122 23.96 4.07 11.33
C ASP A 122 22.65 4.11 12.15
N ARG A 123 22.25 5.30 12.61
CA ARG A 123 20.96 5.52 13.29
C ARG A 123 19.80 5.01 12.44
N ARG A 124 19.70 5.43 11.18
CA ARG A 124 18.60 5.05 10.27
C ARG A 124 18.57 3.55 10.01
N VAL A 125 19.73 2.93 9.80
CA VAL A 125 19.85 1.49 9.55
C VAL A 125 19.36 0.69 10.76
N ARG A 126 19.84 1.00 11.95
CA ARG A 126 19.45 0.28 13.18
C ARG A 126 17.97 0.49 13.52
N GLU A 127 17.48 1.72 13.40
CA GLU A 127 16.07 2.03 13.63
C GLU A 127 15.15 1.31 12.63
N SER A 128 15.48 1.32 11.34
CA SER A 128 14.66 0.66 10.31
C SER A 128 14.69 -0.86 10.46
N ALA A 129 15.85 -1.44 10.75
CA ALA A 129 16.03 -2.86 11.02
C ALA A 129 15.18 -3.31 12.22
N ALA A 130 15.24 -2.56 13.33
CA ALA A 130 14.45 -2.85 14.53
C ALA A 130 12.94 -2.78 14.26
N LEU A 131 12.49 -1.80 13.46
CA LEU A 131 11.07 -1.65 13.09
C LEU A 131 10.52 -2.85 12.32
N VAL A 132 11.33 -3.45 11.45
CA VAL A 132 10.95 -4.67 10.71
C VAL A 132 11.32 -5.96 11.46
N GLY A 133 11.79 -5.85 12.71
CA GLY A 133 12.13 -6.98 13.57
C GLY A 133 13.33 -7.78 13.08
N LEU A 134 14.34 -7.12 12.53
CA LEU A 134 15.68 -7.67 12.32
C LEU A 134 16.53 -7.43 13.58
N THR A 135 17.37 -8.40 13.91
CA THR A 135 18.28 -8.33 15.07
C THR A 135 19.63 -7.73 14.68
N GLU A 136 20.38 -7.28 15.67
CA GLU A 136 21.73 -6.73 15.47
C GLU A 136 22.65 -7.75 14.78
N ASP A 137 22.68 -9.00 15.25
CA ASP A 137 23.47 -10.08 14.64
C ASP A 137 23.12 -10.38 13.17
N GLN A 138 21.94 -9.96 12.70
CA GLN A 138 21.56 -10.14 11.30
C GLN A 138 22.14 -9.05 10.40
N LEU A 139 22.47 -7.87 10.95
CA LEU A 139 23.03 -6.75 10.18
C LEU A 139 24.40 -7.08 9.59
N GLU A 140 25.18 -7.91 10.29
CA GLU A 140 26.52 -8.33 9.85
C GLU A 140 26.50 -9.49 8.84
N LYS A 141 25.36 -10.18 8.69
CA LYS A 141 25.23 -11.34 7.80
C LYS A 141 25.08 -10.92 6.35
N SER A 142 25.42 -11.84 5.46
CA SER A 142 25.07 -11.69 4.05
C SER A 142 23.54 -11.77 3.88
N PRO A 143 22.90 -10.88 3.09
CA PRO A 143 21.49 -11.00 2.78
C PRO A 143 21.13 -12.37 2.21
N PHE A 144 22.05 -13.02 1.50
CA PHE A 144 21.82 -14.32 0.86
C PHE A 144 21.71 -15.48 1.84
N GLU A 145 22.23 -15.34 3.06
CA GLU A 145 22.14 -16.32 4.15
C GLU A 145 20.79 -16.28 4.90
N LEU A 146 20.00 -15.24 4.67
CA LEU A 146 18.70 -15.06 5.32
C LEU A 146 17.59 -15.90 4.68
N SER A 147 16.55 -16.20 5.48
CA SER A 147 15.31 -16.79 4.96
C SER A 147 14.58 -15.81 4.03
N GLY A 148 13.68 -16.29 3.17
CA GLY A 148 12.93 -15.42 2.25
C GLY A 148 12.16 -14.29 2.96
N GLY A 149 11.50 -14.60 4.08
CA GLY A 149 10.79 -13.59 4.88
C GLY A 149 11.74 -12.57 5.54
N GLN A 150 12.94 -12.99 5.94
CA GLN A 150 13.96 -12.09 6.47
C GLN A 150 14.53 -11.18 5.36
N LYS A 151 14.83 -11.72 4.18
CA LYS A 151 15.24 -10.93 3.00
C LYS A 151 14.23 -9.85 2.67
N ARG A 152 12.94 -10.19 2.71
CA ARG A 152 11.87 -9.21 2.49
C ARG A 152 11.88 -8.07 3.52
N ARG A 153 12.09 -8.40 4.80
CA ARG A 153 12.22 -7.39 5.87
C ARG A 153 13.41 -6.46 5.61
N VAL A 154 14.54 -6.99 5.18
CA VAL A 154 15.73 -6.19 4.81
C VAL A 154 15.39 -5.19 3.70
N ALA A 155 14.72 -5.65 2.64
CA ALA A 155 14.37 -4.78 1.52
C ALA A 155 13.40 -3.66 1.94
N ILE A 156 12.40 -3.99 2.77
CA ILE A 156 11.49 -2.98 3.35
C ILE A 156 12.26 -2.00 4.25
N ALA A 157 13.18 -2.49 5.08
CA ALA A 157 14.01 -1.66 5.95
C ALA A 157 14.89 -0.69 5.16
N GLY A 158 15.44 -1.10 4.03
CA GLY A 158 16.22 -0.22 3.14
C GLY A 158 15.39 0.96 2.62
N VAL A 159 14.10 0.74 2.33
CA VAL A 159 13.19 1.82 1.93
C VAL A 159 12.81 2.71 3.12
N ILE A 160 12.50 2.11 4.28
CA ILE A 160 12.18 2.84 5.52
C ILE A 160 13.37 3.68 6.02
N ALA A 161 14.60 3.22 5.81
CA ALA A 161 15.82 3.92 6.25
C ALA A 161 15.98 5.29 5.56
N MET A 162 15.38 5.49 4.38
CA MET A 162 15.34 6.81 3.73
C MET A 162 14.42 7.80 4.47
N GLU A 163 13.63 7.34 5.44
CA GLU A 163 12.61 8.08 6.18
C GLU A 163 11.63 8.83 5.24
N PRO A 164 10.97 8.12 4.31
CA PRO A 164 10.10 8.76 3.34
C PRO A 164 8.84 9.33 4.02
N LYS A 165 8.31 10.42 3.47
CA LYS A 165 7.03 11.00 3.89
C LYS A 165 5.84 10.15 3.44
N VAL A 166 6.01 9.44 2.32
CA VAL A 166 5.03 8.50 1.78
C VAL A 166 5.71 7.15 1.56
N LEU A 167 5.18 6.09 2.16
CA LEU A 167 5.63 4.71 1.95
C LEU A 167 4.60 3.96 1.11
N ILE A 168 5.00 3.49 -0.07
CA ILE A 168 4.17 2.68 -0.96
C ILE A 168 4.65 1.24 -0.91
N LEU A 169 3.72 0.30 -0.73
CA LEU A 169 3.98 -1.12 -0.65
C LEU A 169 3.12 -1.85 -1.68
N ASP A 170 3.75 -2.44 -2.69
CA ASP A 170 3.08 -3.26 -3.71
C ASP A 170 3.12 -4.73 -3.29
N GLU A 171 1.99 -5.27 -2.83
CA GLU A 171 1.84 -6.67 -2.44
C GLU A 171 2.89 -7.17 -1.42
N PRO A 172 3.11 -6.46 -0.29
CA PRO A 172 4.21 -6.75 0.64
C PRO A 172 4.08 -8.13 1.32
N THR A 173 2.87 -8.70 1.34
CA THR A 173 2.51 -9.98 1.97
C THR A 173 2.56 -11.17 1.01
N ALA A 174 2.78 -10.95 -0.29
CA ALA A 174 2.70 -11.98 -1.32
C ALA A 174 3.67 -13.16 -1.07
N GLY A 175 3.16 -14.39 -1.06
CA GLY A 175 3.98 -15.58 -0.84
C GLY A 175 4.44 -15.82 0.61
N LEU A 176 3.98 -15.00 1.59
CA LEU A 176 4.17 -15.29 3.01
C LEU A 176 3.06 -16.19 3.56
N ASP A 177 3.40 -16.93 4.61
CA ASP A 177 2.45 -17.65 5.45
C ASP A 177 1.60 -16.68 6.29
N PRO A 178 0.43 -17.09 6.82
CA PRO A 178 -0.46 -16.18 7.56
C PRO A 178 0.20 -15.44 8.72
N ARG A 179 1.10 -16.11 9.47
CA ARG A 179 1.84 -15.47 10.57
C ARG A 179 2.83 -14.43 10.07
N GLY A 180 3.55 -14.72 8.98
CA GLY A 180 4.46 -13.78 8.34
C GLY A 180 3.75 -12.53 7.80
N ARG A 181 2.57 -12.70 7.20
CA ARG A 181 1.74 -11.59 6.71
C ARG A 181 1.34 -10.64 7.83
N GLU A 182 0.77 -11.18 8.90
CA GLU A 182 0.34 -10.37 10.04
C GLU A 182 1.52 -9.67 10.71
N ALA A 183 2.66 -10.34 10.84
CA ALA A 183 3.87 -9.71 11.39
C ALA A 183 4.31 -8.50 10.55
N ILE A 184 4.35 -8.60 9.23
CA ILE A 184 4.74 -7.51 8.33
C ILE A 184 3.73 -6.36 8.39
N LEU A 185 2.43 -6.65 8.30
CA LEU A 185 1.39 -5.62 8.39
C LEU A 185 1.39 -4.93 9.75
N ALA A 186 1.57 -5.67 10.85
CA ALA A 186 1.70 -5.09 12.19
C ALA A 186 2.89 -4.13 12.31
N GLN A 187 4.02 -4.48 11.70
CA GLN A 187 5.21 -3.62 11.66
C GLN A 187 4.97 -2.35 10.83
N ILE A 188 4.31 -2.46 9.67
CA ILE A 188 3.93 -1.31 8.84
C ILE A 188 2.97 -0.39 9.61
N ARG A 189 1.94 -0.94 10.27
CA ARG A 189 1.01 -0.18 11.12
C ARG A 189 1.73 0.51 12.28
N ALA A 190 2.69 -0.17 12.92
CA ALA A 190 3.47 0.42 13.99
C ALA A 190 4.35 1.57 13.51
N TYR A 191 5.02 1.40 12.36
CA TYR A 191 5.80 2.45 11.71
C TYR A 191 4.94 3.66 11.35
N HIS A 192 3.81 3.44 10.68
CA HIS A 192 2.82 4.45 10.32
C HIS A 192 2.39 5.27 11.54
N ARG A 193 1.93 4.61 12.61
CA ARG A 193 1.49 5.29 13.84
C ARG A 193 2.61 6.02 14.57
N LYS A 194 3.82 5.45 14.60
CA LYS A 194 4.96 6.05 15.31
C LYS A 194 5.49 7.30 14.62
N ARG A 195 5.53 7.32 13.28
CA ARG A 195 6.13 8.42 12.50
C ARG A 195 5.11 9.35 11.82
N GLY A 196 3.82 9.01 11.83
CA GLY A 196 2.79 9.77 11.11
C GLY A 196 2.98 9.74 9.59
N THR A 197 3.69 8.72 9.08
CA THR A 197 4.00 8.56 7.65
C THR A 197 2.74 8.18 6.88
N THR A 198 2.48 8.81 5.73
CA THR A 198 1.40 8.34 4.82
C THR A 198 1.79 6.97 4.24
N VAL A 199 0.88 6.00 4.28
CA VAL A 199 1.11 4.66 3.74
C VAL A 199 0.12 4.36 2.63
N ILE A 200 0.63 3.83 1.51
CA ILE A 200 -0.18 3.33 0.40
C ILE A 200 0.08 1.83 0.27
N LEU A 201 -0.94 1.01 0.48
CA LEU A 201 -0.88 -0.44 0.36
C LEU A 201 -1.66 -0.89 -0.87
N VAL A 202 -0.96 -1.51 -1.82
CA VAL A 202 -1.58 -2.22 -2.92
C VAL A 202 -1.67 -3.70 -2.52
N SER A 203 -2.89 -4.24 -2.47
CA SER A 203 -3.10 -5.66 -2.17
C SER A 203 -4.33 -6.19 -2.91
N HIS A 204 -4.26 -7.45 -3.29
CA HIS A 204 -5.37 -8.25 -3.80
C HIS A 204 -6.16 -8.94 -2.67
N SER A 205 -5.66 -8.95 -1.43
CA SER A 205 -6.39 -9.48 -0.28
C SER A 205 -7.34 -8.43 0.29
N MET A 206 -8.63 -8.73 0.26
CA MET A 206 -9.66 -7.85 0.80
C MET A 206 -9.62 -7.80 2.32
N GLU A 207 -9.23 -8.89 2.98
CA GLU A 207 -9.04 -8.96 4.43
C GLU A 207 -7.89 -8.05 4.89
N GLU A 208 -6.77 -8.06 4.16
CA GLU A 208 -5.64 -7.18 4.45
C GLU A 208 -6.04 -5.72 4.29
N ILE A 209 -6.72 -5.37 3.20
CA ILE A 209 -7.16 -4.00 2.98
C ILE A 209 -8.17 -3.56 4.05
N ALA A 210 -9.21 -4.37 4.28
CA ALA A 210 -10.30 -4.03 5.18
C ALA A 210 -9.86 -3.72 6.62
N CYS A 211 -8.86 -4.45 7.13
CA CYS A 211 -8.41 -4.33 8.52
C CYS A 211 -7.27 -3.32 8.73
N ASN A 212 -6.65 -2.79 7.67
CA ASN A 212 -5.40 -2.04 7.79
C ASN A 212 -5.48 -0.59 7.31
N VAL A 213 -6.50 -0.21 6.54
CA VAL A 213 -6.52 1.08 5.84
C VAL A 213 -7.69 1.96 6.30
N ASP A 214 -7.50 3.27 6.21
CA ASP A 214 -8.51 4.27 6.54
C ASP A 214 -9.46 4.53 5.36
N ARG A 215 -8.93 4.41 4.13
CA ARG A 215 -9.60 4.68 2.87
C ARG A 215 -9.15 3.69 1.81
N ILE A 216 -10.06 3.36 0.90
CA ILE A 216 -9.86 2.43 -0.21
C ILE A 216 -10.12 3.17 -1.52
N LEU A 217 -9.15 3.08 -2.43
CA LEU A 217 -9.29 3.43 -3.83
C LEU A 217 -9.46 2.15 -4.65
N VAL A 218 -10.55 2.08 -5.41
CA VAL A 218 -10.83 0.95 -6.31
C VAL A 218 -10.55 1.37 -7.73
N LEU A 219 -9.60 0.71 -8.39
CA LEU A 219 -9.30 0.92 -9.81
C LEU A 219 -9.96 -0.14 -10.68
N ARG A 220 -10.62 0.30 -11.76
CA ARG A 220 -11.22 -0.57 -12.77
C ARG A 220 -10.97 0.02 -14.16
N GLY A 221 -10.42 -0.79 -15.07
CA GLY A 221 -10.25 -0.39 -16.47
C GLY A 221 -9.59 0.98 -16.64
N SER A 222 -8.45 1.21 -15.96
CA SER A 222 -7.66 2.45 -16.00
C SER A 222 -8.27 3.67 -15.30
N HIS A 223 -9.45 3.56 -14.68
CA HIS A 223 -10.13 4.66 -14.00
C HIS A 223 -10.35 4.38 -12.52
N VAL A 224 -10.61 5.44 -11.74
CA VAL A 224 -11.12 5.33 -10.37
C VAL A 224 -12.59 4.93 -10.42
N TYR A 225 -12.91 3.77 -9.83
CA TYR A 225 -14.26 3.22 -9.78
C TYR A 225 -14.98 3.56 -8.47
N MET A 226 -14.27 3.46 -7.35
CA MET A 226 -14.77 3.86 -6.04
C MET A 226 -13.65 4.46 -5.20
N ASP A 227 -14.05 5.33 -4.29
CA ASP A 227 -13.16 6.01 -3.36
C ASP A 227 -13.93 6.29 -2.06
N GLY A 228 -13.45 5.74 -0.95
CA GLY A 228 -14.09 5.95 0.36
C GLY A 228 -13.54 5.05 1.44
N THR A 229 -14.11 5.16 2.64
CA THR A 229 -13.75 4.28 3.77
C THR A 229 -14.05 2.81 3.47
N PRO A 230 -13.39 1.84 4.16
CA PRO A 230 -13.73 0.42 4.04
C PRO A 230 -15.23 0.13 4.14
N ARG A 231 -15.90 0.73 5.13
CA ARG A 231 -17.35 0.58 5.32
C ARG A 231 -18.18 1.10 4.15
N GLN A 232 -17.79 2.23 3.54
CA GLN A 232 -18.49 2.79 2.37
C GLN A 232 -18.30 1.91 1.13
N VAL A 233 -17.09 1.39 0.92
CA VAL A 233 -16.75 0.55 -0.22
C VAL A 233 -17.40 -0.84 -0.10
N PHE A 234 -17.26 -1.53 1.04
CA PHE A 234 -17.82 -2.86 1.23
C PHE A 234 -19.35 -2.88 1.40
N ARG A 235 -19.98 -1.75 1.75
CA ARG A 235 -21.45 -1.63 1.66
C ARG A 235 -21.95 -1.86 0.24
N ARG A 236 -21.13 -1.57 -0.78
CA ARG A 236 -21.41 -1.81 -2.20
C ARG A 236 -20.79 -3.12 -2.68
N ALA A 237 -20.76 -4.14 -1.83
CA ALA A 237 -20.13 -5.42 -2.12
C ALA A 237 -20.65 -6.09 -3.40
N SER A 238 -21.95 -6.01 -3.71
CA SER A 238 -22.48 -6.57 -4.97
C SER A 238 -21.91 -5.88 -6.20
N ASP A 239 -21.74 -4.55 -6.18
CA ASP A 239 -21.09 -3.80 -7.25
C ASP A 239 -19.62 -4.24 -7.42
N LEU A 240 -18.91 -4.50 -6.31
CA LEU A 240 -17.53 -5.01 -6.33
C LEU A 240 -17.44 -6.40 -6.98
N GLU A 241 -18.35 -7.31 -6.60
CA GLU A 241 -18.45 -8.65 -7.19
C GLU A 241 -18.74 -8.60 -8.70
N GLU A 242 -19.66 -7.73 -9.14
CA GLU A 242 -20.00 -7.54 -10.55
C GLU A 242 -18.83 -7.06 -11.41
N VAL A 243 -17.90 -6.30 -10.81
CA VAL A 243 -16.70 -5.83 -11.51
C VAL A 243 -15.50 -6.77 -11.38
N GLY A 244 -15.72 -7.98 -10.85
CA GLY A 244 -14.72 -9.03 -10.71
C GLY A 244 -13.75 -8.81 -9.56
N LEU A 245 -14.13 -8.02 -8.55
CA LEU A 245 -13.41 -7.90 -7.30
C LEU A 245 -14.06 -8.79 -6.25
N ASP A 246 -13.24 -9.21 -5.29
CA ASP A 246 -13.74 -9.94 -4.14
C ASP A 246 -14.13 -8.97 -3.01
N VAL A 247 -14.76 -9.51 -1.95
CA VAL A 247 -15.02 -8.82 -0.69
C VAL A 247 -14.60 -9.69 0.50
N PRO A 248 -14.37 -9.10 1.68
CA PRO A 248 -14.00 -9.87 2.87
C PRO A 248 -15.01 -10.98 3.19
N GLN A 249 -14.54 -12.12 3.70
CA GLN A 249 -15.42 -13.27 4.00
C GLN A 249 -16.57 -12.91 4.94
N ALA A 250 -16.32 -12.05 5.94
CA ALA A 250 -17.36 -11.56 6.84
C ALA A 250 -18.50 -10.85 6.08
N THR A 251 -18.15 -10.03 5.08
CA THR A 251 -19.10 -9.35 4.20
C THR A 251 -19.92 -10.35 3.37
N LYS A 252 -19.27 -11.38 2.81
CA LYS A 252 -19.97 -12.44 2.05
C LYS A 252 -21.00 -13.18 2.89
N ILE A 253 -20.63 -13.54 4.12
CA ILE A 253 -21.53 -14.23 5.05
C ILE A 253 -22.72 -13.33 5.39
N ALA A 254 -22.49 -12.05 5.69
CA ALA A 254 -23.57 -11.10 5.96
C ALA A 254 -24.52 -10.94 4.76
N LEU A 255 -23.98 -10.85 3.54
CA LEU A 255 -24.79 -10.81 2.31
C LEU A 255 -25.64 -12.08 2.13
N ALA A 256 -25.05 -13.26 2.35
CA ALA A 256 -25.77 -14.52 2.25
C ALA A 256 -26.91 -14.61 3.28
N LEU A 257 -26.65 -14.25 4.54
CA LEU A 257 -27.66 -14.20 5.59
C LEU A 257 -28.78 -13.22 5.28
N ARG A 258 -28.45 -12.05 4.73
CA ARG A 258 -29.47 -11.08 4.28
C ARG A 258 -30.33 -11.61 3.14
N ARG A 259 -29.75 -12.32 2.18
CA ARG A 259 -30.50 -13.01 1.10
C ARG A 259 -31.43 -14.11 1.65
N MET A 260 -31.10 -14.70 2.80
CA MET A 260 -31.95 -15.65 3.52
C MET A 260 -33.05 -14.99 4.37
N GLY A 261 -33.13 -13.65 4.38
CA GLY A 261 -34.16 -12.88 5.11
C GLY A 261 -33.74 -12.37 6.48
N LEU A 262 -32.48 -12.55 6.89
CA LEU A 262 -31.98 -12.00 8.15
C LEU A 262 -31.71 -10.49 8.01
N ASN A 263 -32.24 -9.67 8.92
CA ASN A 263 -31.97 -8.23 8.93
C ASN A 263 -30.59 -7.91 9.53
N ILE A 264 -29.53 -8.10 8.75
CA ILE A 264 -28.14 -7.88 9.17
C ILE A 264 -27.47 -6.77 8.34
N ASP A 265 -26.62 -5.96 8.96
CA ASP A 265 -25.79 -4.98 8.25
C ASP A 265 -24.79 -5.70 7.34
N THR A 266 -24.83 -5.43 6.04
CA THR A 266 -23.92 -6.02 5.06
C THR A 266 -22.63 -5.25 4.89
N ALA A 267 -22.48 -4.11 5.58
CA ALA A 267 -21.24 -3.34 5.57
C ALA A 267 -20.21 -3.84 6.59
N VAL A 268 -20.47 -4.98 7.25
CA VAL A 268 -19.49 -5.65 8.12
C VAL A 268 -18.38 -6.26 7.28
N TYR A 269 -17.13 -6.10 7.73
CA TYR A 269 -15.95 -6.60 7.02
C TYR A 269 -14.93 -7.30 7.91
N THR A 270 -15.17 -7.36 9.23
CA THR A 270 -14.38 -8.16 10.17
C THR A 270 -15.21 -9.25 10.83
N VAL A 271 -14.54 -10.28 11.37
CA VAL A 271 -15.20 -11.36 12.12
C VAL A 271 -15.91 -10.79 13.35
N ASP A 272 -15.26 -9.89 14.09
CA ASP A 272 -15.81 -9.26 15.29
C ASP A 272 -17.06 -8.43 14.96
N GLU A 273 -17.03 -7.64 13.88
CA GLU A 273 -18.22 -6.89 13.44
C GLU A 273 -19.38 -7.81 13.04
N LEU A 274 -19.10 -8.92 12.36
CA LEU A 274 -20.11 -9.91 11.99
C LEU A 274 -20.71 -10.58 13.23
N GLU A 275 -19.90 -10.94 14.22
CA GLU A 275 -20.36 -11.49 15.49
C GLU A 275 -21.31 -10.52 16.21
N GLN A 276 -20.91 -9.25 16.34
CA GLN A 276 -21.75 -8.22 16.97
C GLN A 276 -23.06 -8.00 16.21
N ALA A 277 -23.02 -8.02 14.88
CA ALA A 277 -24.21 -7.90 14.04
C ALA A 277 -25.17 -9.10 14.25
N LEU A 278 -24.64 -10.32 14.34
CA LEU A 278 -25.43 -11.52 14.62
C LEU A 278 -26.06 -11.53 16.02
N LEU A 279 -25.29 -11.11 17.03
CA LEU A 279 -25.78 -11.01 18.41
C LEU A 279 -26.92 -9.99 18.54
N SER A 280 -26.82 -8.86 17.83
CA SER A 280 -27.87 -7.83 17.81
C SER A 280 -29.20 -8.38 17.27
N VAL A 281 -29.16 -9.15 16.18
CA VAL A 281 -30.36 -9.77 15.60
C VAL A 281 -30.96 -10.83 16.54
N ARG A 282 -30.12 -11.60 17.24
CA ARG A 282 -30.59 -12.55 18.26
C ARG A 282 -31.23 -11.88 19.48
N GLY A 283 -30.71 -10.71 19.90
CA GLY A 283 -31.26 -9.92 21.00
C GLY A 283 -32.66 -9.39 20.69
N GLU A 284 -32.90 -8.96 19.44
CA GLU A 284 -34.22 -8.55 18.97
C GLU A 284 -35.22 -9.71 18.89
N ALA A 285 -34.75 -10.93 18.59
CA ALA A 285 -35.59 -12.14 18.59
C ALA A 285 -35.90 -12.71 19.99
N GLY A 286 -35.24 -12.20 21.04
CA GLY A 286 -35.37 -12.66 22.43
C GLY A 286 -36.36 -11.87 23.29
N VAL A 287 -37.01 -10.85 22.74
CA VAL A 287 -38.07 -10.07 23.39
C VAL A 287 -39.41 -10.46 22.76
N CYS A 288 -39.92 -11.64 23.11
CA CYS A 288 -41.30 -12.08 22.86
C CYS A 288 -41.83 -12.77 24.12
#